data_AF-A0A1Q9PD41-F1
#
_entry.id   AF-A0A1Q9PD41-F1
#
_cell.length_a   1.000
_cell.length_b   1.000
_cell.length_c   1.000
_cell.angle_alpha   90.00
_cell.angle_beta   90.00
_cell.angle_gamma   90.00
#
_symmetry.space_group_name_H-M   'P 1'
#
loop_
_entity.id
_entity.type
_entity.pdbx_description
1 polymer ?
#
loop_
_entity_poly.entity_id
_entity_poly.type
_entity_poly.pdbx_seq_one_letter_code
_entity_poly.pdbx_strand_id
1 'polypeptide(L)'
;MPIPDSVLAKEYSLVMERAYAFEPKEGDLTTWKGFVPVITNEGEIFVDVEIKLPENYPESSPVVQILSPITNPNMTSDGVLEMRMLARWRDSYHLFQVIVELLRLFSKVPARCVEEKPQTVDTQEQLNPIISQKEQLVVILEDKKKILNEIKNKQSQQLTNRTLQQEKQKHLEDEILNVESELFAIEQQFEDYDISSLEFAKRFYNLKKRLYLLETKI
;
A
#
# COMPACT_ATOMS: atom_id res chain seq x y z
N MET A 1 -4.82 34.84 6.54
CA MET A 1 -4.93 34.60 5.08
C MET A 1 -4.78 33.10 4.92
N PRO A 2 -5.62 32.39 4.14
CA PRO A 2 -5.50 30.95 4.02
C PRO A 2 -4.15 30.54 3.41
N ILE A 3 -3.60 29.41 3.86
CA ILE A 3 -2.35 28.84 3.32
C ILE A 3 -2.57 28.52 1.83
N PRO A 4 -1.67 28.93 0.92
CA PRO A 4 -1.82 28.61 -0.50
C PRO A 4 -1.81 27.09 -0.77
N ASP A 5 -2.72 26.59 -1.59
CA ASP A 5 -2.83 25.16 -1.94
C ASP A 5 -1.54 24.59 -2.53
N SER A 6 -0.77 25.41 -3.26
CA SER A 6 0.52 25.01 -3.83
C SER A 6 1.56 24.66 -2.76
N VAL A 7 1.50 25.32 -1.60
CA VAL A 7 2.37 25.04 -0.46
C VAL A 7 1.93 23.74 0.19
N LEU A 8 0.64 23.57 0.47
CA LEU A 8 0.09 22.36 1.09
C LEU A 8 0.33 21.10 0.25
N ALA A 9 0.12 21.17 -1.06
CA ALA A 9 0.37 20.06 -1.98
C ALA A 9 1.87 19.67 -2.02
N LYS A 10 2.75 20.67 -1.97
CA LYS A 10 4.20 20.44 -1.90
C LYS A 10 4.59 19.75 -0.61
N GLU A 11 4.12 20.24 0.55
CA GLU A 11 4.38 19.60 1.84
C GLU A 11 3.85 18.16 1.87
N TYR A 12 2.64 17.93 1.35
CA TYR A 12 2.07 16.59 1.26
C TYR A 12 2.98 15.63 0.48
N SER A 13 3.45 16.04 -0.70
CA SER A 13 4.35 15.22 -1.51
C SER A 13 5.66 14.87 -0.77
N LEU A 14 6.25 15.83 -0.06
CA LEU A 14 7.51 15.65 0.66
C LEU A 14 7.35 14.74 1.87
N VAL A 15 6.25 14.87 2.61
CA VAL A 15 5.96 14.01 3.77
C VAL A 15 5.71 12.58 3.31
N MET A 16 4.91 12.37 2.26
CA MET A 16 4.64 11.02 1.74
C MET A 16 5.88 10.31 1.20
N GLU A 17 6.84 11.05 0.63
CA GLU A 17 8.10 10.48 0.13
C GLU A 17 9.08 10.11 1.27
N ARG A 18 9.10 10.90 2.35
CA ARG A 18 10.21 10.90 3.34
C ARG A 18 9.82 10.57 4.78
N ALA A 19 8.53 10.57 5.11
CA ALA A 19 8.03 10.43 6.48
C ALA A 19 6.71 9.63 6.53
N TYR A 20 6.80 8.31 6.29
CA TYR A 20 5.66 7.38 6.19
C TYR A 20 4.78 7.23 7.45
N ALA A 21 5.22 7.73 8.60
CA ALA A 21 4.50 7.60 9.87
C ALA A 21 3.50 8.73 10.14
N PHE A 22 3.33 9.67 9.20
CA PHE A 22 2.47 10.84 9.35
C PHE A 22 1.47 10.94 8.21
N GLU A 23 0.22 11.24 8.55
CA GLU A 23 -0.90 11.39 7.62
C GLU A 23 -1.74 12.62 7.97
N PRO A 24 -2.43 13.22 6.97
CA PRO A 24 -3.35 14.33 7.23
C PRO A 24 -4.58 13.84 8.02
N LYS A 25 -4.98 14.62 9.03
CA LYS A 25 -6.13 14.31 9.89
C LYS A 25 -7.41 14.54 9.09
N GLU A 26 -8.17 13.48 8.84
CA GLU A 26 -9.48 13.55 8.17
C GLU A 26 -9.42 14.24 6.79
N GLY A 27 -8.28 14.15 6.10
CA GLY A 27 -8.06 14.80 4.80
C GLY A 27 -7.73 16.30 4.87
N ASP A 28 -7.66 16.89 6.06
CA ASP A 28 -7.19 18.26 6.26
C ASP A 28 -5.66 18.32 6.18
N LEU A 29 -5.14 19.01 5.16
CA LEU A 29 -3.69 19.19 4.97
C LEU A 29 -3.06 20.20 5.94
N THR A 30 -3.86 20.91 6.74
CA THR A 30 -3.37 21.83 7.76
C THR A 30 -3.08 21.13 9.09
N THR A 31 -3.63 19.92 9.29
CA THR A 31 -3.44 19.14 10.52
C THR A 31 -2.91 17.75 10.19
N TRP A 32 -1.79 17.38 10.79
CA TRP A 32 -1.11 16.12 10.56
C TRP A 32 -1.05 15.31 11.85
N LYS A 33 -1.23 14.00 11.74
CA LYS A 33 -1.11 13.06 12.86
C LYS A 33 -0.10 11.97 12.52
N GLY A 34 0.63 11.52 13.52
CA GLY A 34 1.57 10.42 13.34
C GLY A 34 2.04 9.83 14.65
N PHE A 35 2.83 8.76 14.53
CA PHE A 35 3.37 8.02 15.67
C PHE A 35 4.89 8.13 15.66
N VAL A 36 5.47 8.38 16.84
CA VAL A 36 6.92 8.49 17.01
C VAL A 36 7.39 7.53 18.08
N PRO A 37 8.44 6.73 17.82
CA PRO A 37 9.08 5.94 18.86
C PRO A 37 9.83 6.86 19.83
N VAL A 38 9.59 6.67 21.12
CA VAL A 38 10.18 7.41 22.22
C VAL A 38 10.86 6.44 23.17
N ILE A 39 12.12 6.71 23.48
CA ILE A 39 12.87 5.94 24.48
C ILE A 39 12.47 6.46 25.85
N THR A 40 12.00 5.57 26.71
CA THR A 40 11.70 5.84 28.11
C THR A 40 12.55 4.98 29.03
N ASN A 41 12.47 5.21 30.34
CA ASN A 41 13.17 4.37 31.32
C ASN A 41 12.66 2.92 31.34
N GLU A 42 11.45 2.66 30.84
CA GLU A 42 10.79 1.36 30.85
C GLU A 42 10.91 0.62 29.52
N GLY A 43 11.41 1.29 28.48
CA GLY A 43 11.55 0.75 27.13
C GLY A 43 11.18 1.75 26.05
N GLU A 44 11.05 1.26 24.83
CA GLU A 44 10.58 2.03 23.68
C GLU A 44 9.05 1.99 23.62
N ILE A 45 8.42 3.16 23.60
CA ILE A 45 6.97 3.32 23.44
C ILE A 45 6.67 4.15 22.20
N PHE A 46 5.51 3.94 21.59
CA PHE A 46 5.02 4.80 20.51
C PHE A 46 4.13 5.89 21.08
N VAL A 47 4.37 7.12 20.66
CA VAL A 47 3.68 8.31 21.14
C VAL A 47 2.95 8.98 19.99
N ASP A 48 1.72 9.39 20.26
CA ASP A 48 0.85 10.10 19.33
C ASP A 48 1.26 11.57 19.24
N VAL A 49 1.49 12.02 18.01
CA VAL A 49 1.90 13.40 17.72
C VAL A 49 0.93 14.05 16.73
N GLU A 50 0.53 15.27 17.03
CA GLU A 50 -0.26 16.13 16.16
C GLU A 50 0.57 17.36 15.75
N ILE A 51 0.62 17.67 14.45
CA ILE A 51 1.29 18.85 13.91
C ILE A 51 0.25 19.74 13.25
N LYS A 52 0.16 21.00 13.68
CA LYS A 52 -0.80 21.98 13.15
C LYS A 52 -0.06 23.08 12.42
N LEU A 53 -0.46 23.36 11.18
CA LEU A 53 0.04 24.47 10.38
C LEU A 53 -0.77 25.73 10.73
N PRO A 54 -0.13 26.84 11.16
CA PRO A 54 -0.85 28.09 11.39
C PRO A 54 -1.31 28.70 10.07
N GLU A 55 -2.31 29.59 10.12
CA GLU A 55 -2.87 30.21 8.90
C GLU A 55 -1.82 30.92 8.03
N ASN A 56 -0.79 31.49 8.65
CA ASN A 56 0.29 32.21 7.97
C ASN A 56 1.49 31.31 7.61
N TYR A 57 1.36 29.99 7.63
CA TYR A 57 2.39 29.08 7.12
C TYR A 57 2.66 29.36 5.62
N PRO A 58 3.92 29.39 5.15
CA PRO A 58 5.16 28.99 5.84
C PRO A 58 5.90 30.11 6.60
N GLU A 59 5.36 31.32 6.72
CA GLU A 59 6.00 32.44 7.42
C GLU A 59 6.11 32.21 8.95
N SER A 60 5.27 31.33 9.48
CA SER A 60 5.33 30.92 10.89
C SER A 60 5.46 29.42 11.05
N SER A 61 6.09 29.03 12.15
CA SER A 61 6.38 27.64 12.46
C SER A 61 5.12 26.83 12.70
N PRO A 62 5.10 25.55 12.31
CA PRO A 62 4.06 24.64 12.75
C PRO A 62 4.12 24.42 14.26
N VAL A 63 2.97 24.10 14.86
CA VAL A 63 2.85 23.74 16.27
C VAL A 63 2.86 22.22 16.37
N VAL A 64 3.81 21.67 17.13
CA VAL A 64 3.91 20.22 17.37
C VAL A 64 3.43 19.93 18.77
N GLN A 65 2.40 19.09 18.89
CA GLN A 65 1.77 18.71 20.14
C GLN A 65 1.83 17.19 20.32
N ILE A 66 2.25 16.77 21.51
CA ILE A 66 2.22 15.38 21.94
C ILE A 66 0.90 15.10 22.63
N LEU A 67 0.17 14.07 22.17
CA LEU A 67 -1.13 13.71 22.73
C LEU A 67 -1.02 12.67 23.84
N SER A 68 0.04 11.85 23.85
CA SER A 68 0.23 10.82 24.88
C SER A 68 0.75 11.41 26.20
N PRO A 69 0.44 10.79 27.36
CA PRO A 69 0.81 11.28 28.69
C PRO A 69 2.30 11.02 29.01
N ILE A 70 3.19 11.71 28.30
CA ILE A 70 4.64 11.69 28.55
C ILE A 70 5.11 13.05 29.06
N THR A 71 6.22 13.08 29.77
CA THR A 71 6.96 14.31 30.10
C THR A 71 8.32 14.29 29.42
N ASN A 72 8.65 15.37 28.72
CA ASN A 72 9.98 15.59 28.13
C ASN A 72 10.51 16.97 28.53
N PRO A 73 11.82 17.14 28.76
CA PRO A 73 12.41 18.45 29.05
C PRO A 73 12.13 19.54 28.02
N ASN A 74 11.90 19.16 26.76
CA ASN A 74 11.60 20.08 25.67
C ASN A 74 10.10 20.22 25.42
N MET A 75 9.27 19.94 26.41
CA MET A 75 7.82 19.95 26.28
C MET A 75 7.18 20.81 27.37
N THR A 76 6.26 21.67 26.99
CA THR A 76 5.46 22.50 27.88
C THR A 76 4.42 21.65 28.63
N SER A 77 3.81 22.18 29.69
CA SER A 77 2.72 21.52 30.44
C SER A 77 1.54 21.08 29.58
N ASP A 78 1.32 21.77 28.46
CA ASP A 78 0.18 21.54 27.55
C ASP A 78 0.50 20.50 26.45
N GLY A 79 1.66 19.83 26.54
CA GLY A 79 2.12 18.84 25.57
C GLY A 79 2.73 19.46 24.30
N VAL A 80 2.92 20.78 24.25
CA VAL A 80 3.54 21.46 23.10
C VAL A 80 5.06 21.29 23.15
N LEU A 81 5.66 20.96 22.02
CA LEU A 81 7.09 20.67 21.93
C LEU A 81 7.89 21.91 21.53
N GLU A 82 8.87 22.27 22.35
CA GLU A 82 9.79 23.37 22.14
C GLU A 82 11.07 22.86 21.48
N MET A 83 11.11 22.88 20.15
CA MET A 83 12.31 22.52 19.38
C MET A 83 13.07 23.75 18.89
N ARG A 84 14.40 23.65 18.84
CA ARG A 84 15.25 24.73 18.30
C ARG A 84 14.87 25.14 16.88
N MET A 85 14.48 24.17 16.04
CA MET A 85 14.04 24.43 14.66
C MET A 85 12.77 25.28 14.61
N LEU A 86 11.82 25.03 15.52
CA LEU A 86 10.58 25.80 15.60
C LEU A 86 10.84 27.22 16.15
N ALA A 87 11.71 27.35 17.15
CA ALA A 87 12.10 28.65 17.69
C ALA A 87 12.90 29.53 16.70
N ARG A 88 13.60 28.92 15.73
CA ARG A 88 14.38 29.60 14.68
C ARG A 88 13.85 29.24 13.30
N TRP A 89 12.53 29.31 13.17
CA TRP A 89 11.84 28.94 11.96
C TRP A 89 12.30 29.77 10.75
N ARG A 90 12.29 29.12 9.59
CA ARG A 90 12.57 29.74 8.29
C ARG A 90 11.55 29.19 7.32
N ASP A 91 11.05 30.05 6.45
CA ASP A 91 10.03 29.70 5.45
C ASP A 91 10.52 28.68 4.41
N SER A 92 11.85 28.47 4.36
CA SER A 92 12.49 27.41 3.58
C SER A 92 12.41 26.02 4.22
N TYR A 93 11.95 25.91 5.46
CA TYR A 93 11.82 24.63 6.16
C TYR A 93 10.51 23.94 5.83
N HIS A 94 10.59 22.62 5.75
CA HIS A 94 9.49 21.75 5.33
C HIS A 94 9.02 20.87 6.49
N LEU A 95 7.78 20.41 6.43
CA LEU A 95 7.15 19.60 7.47
C LEU A 95 7.90 18.29 7.74
N PHE A 96 8.43 17.65 6.69
CA PHE A 96 9.24 16.44 6.85
C PHE A 96 10.51 16.69 7.69
N GLN A 97 11.09 17.90 7.65
CA GLN A 97 12.28 18.23 8.44
C GLN A 97 11.92 18.37 9.93
N VAL A 98 10.73 18.89 10.22
CA VAL A 98 10.17 18.94 11.58
C VAL A 98 10.00 17.53 12.13
N ILE A 99 9.48 16.60 11.31
CA ILE A 99 9.33 15.18 11.69
C ILE A 99 10.69 14.53 11.93
N VAL A 100 11.69 14.76 11.08
CA VAL A 100 13.04 14.21 11.29
C VAL A 100 13.67 14.75 12.58
N GLU A 101 13.50 16.04 12.87
CA GLU A 101 14.05 16.63 14.08
C GLU A 101 13.32 16.13 15.34
N LEU A 102 12.01 15.90 15.26
CA LEU A 102 11.22 15.25 16.30
C LEU A 102 11.74 13.84 16.64
N LEU A 103 11.99 13.00 15.63
CA LEU A 103 12.60 11.67 15.81
C LEU A 103 13.99 11.76 16.45
N ARG A 104 14.80 12.75 16.06
CA ARG A 104 16.12 13.00 16.64
C ARG A 104 16.05 13.47 18.09
N LEU A 105 15.02 14.22 18.46
CA LEU A 105 14.82 14.68 19.82
C LEU A 105 14.57 13.49 20.76
N PHE A 106 13.62 12.64 20.41
CA PHE A 106 13.22 11.50 21.23
C PHE A 106 14.20 10.32 21.25
N SER A 107 15.10 10.24 20.27
CA SER A 107 16.23 9.30 20.31
C SER A 107 17.36 9.75 21.24
N LYS A 108 17.46 11.05 21.57
CA LYS A 108 18.55 11.60 22.41
C LYS A 108 18.13 11.90 23.84
N VAL A 109 16.88 12.33 24.04
CA VAL A 109 16.37 12.77 25.33
C VAL A 109 15.27 11.82 25.76
N PRO A 110 15.52 10.93 26.74
CA PRO A 110 14.50 9.98 27.18
C PRO A 110 13.33 10.70 27.83
N ALA A 111 12.12 10.27 27.51
CA ALA A 111 10.91 10.79 28.14
C ALA A 111 10.56 9.98 29.39
N ARG A 112 9.80 10.59 30.30
CA ARG A 112 9.21 9.91 31.47
C ARG A 112 7.73 9.70 31.22
N CYS A 113 7.24 8.49 31.42
CA CYS A 113 5.80 8.24 31.45
C CYS A 113 5.20 8.94 32.67
N VAL A 114 4.14 9.72 32.46
CA VAL A 114 3.34 10.20 33.58
C VAL A 114 2.29 9.15 33.81
N GLU A 115 2.38 8.44 34.93
CA GLU A 115 1.27 7.61 35.37
C GLU A 115 0.05 8.53 35.57
N GLU A 116 -0.90 8.48 34.64
CA GLU A 116 -2.22 9.03 34.91
C GLU A 116 -2.76 8.27 36.12
N LYS A 117 -3.00 8.98 37.22
CA LYS A 117 -3.75 8.40 38.34
C LYS A 117 -5.05 7.86 37.77
N PRO A 118 -5.35 6.57 37.93
CA PRO A 118 -6.56 6.00 37.36
C PRO A 118 -7.74 6.79 37.92
N GLN A 119 -8.47 7.49 37.05
CA GLN A 119 -9.80 7.94 37.39
C GLN A 119 -10.61 6.67 37.63
N THR A 120 -11.00 6.43 38.88
CA THR A 120 -11.91 5.37 39.28
C THR A 120 -13.28 5.69 38.71
N VAL A 121 -13.48 5.38 37.43
CA VAL A 121 -14.79 5.31 36.80
C VAL A 121 -15.34 3.93 37.12
N ASP A 122 -16.56 3.89 37.67
CA ASP A 122 -17.24 2.67 38.12
C ASP A 122 -17.15 1.55 37.07
N THR A 123 -16.27 0.60 37.36
CA THR A 123 -15.75 -0.37 36.41
C THR A 123 -16.80 -1.41 36.02
N GLN A 124 -17.90 -1.54 36.75
CA GLN A 124 -18.89 -2.59 36.53
C GLN A 124 -19.96 -2.25 35.48
N GLU A 125 -20.33 -0.98 35.30
CA GLU A 125 -21.38 -0.61 34.31
C GLU A 125 -20.83 -0.46 32.87
N GLN A 126 -19.53 -0.19 32.70
CA GLN A 126 -18.90 -0.09 31.37
C GLN A 126 -18.37 -1.42 30.83
N LEU A 127 -18.25 -2.46 31.67
CA LEU A 127 -17.69 -3.76 31.26
C LEU A 127 -18.66 -4.57 30.38
N ASN A 128 -19.95 -4.48 30.67
CA ASN A 128 -20.99 -5.20 29.92
C ASN A 128 -21.08 -4.79 28.42
N PRO A 129 -21.10 -3.49 28.06
CA PRO A 129 -21.10 -3.11 26.64
C PRO A 129 -19.78 -3.50 25.93
N ILE A 130 -18.64 -3.47 26.63
CA ILE A 130 -17.35 -3.87 26.07
C ILE A 130 -17.29 -5.38 25.83
N ILE A 131 -17.82 -6.20 26.74
CA ILE A 131 -17.92 -7.66 26.56
C ILE A 131 -18.82 -7.97 25.35
N SER A 132 -19.97 -7.30 25.24
CA SER A 132 -20.88 -7.47 24.10
C SER A 132 -20.23 -7.07 22.77
N GLN A 133 -19.49 -5.96 22.73
CA GLN A 133 -18.74 -5.54 21.54
C GLN A 133 -17.64 -6.55 21.18
N LYS A 134 -16.94 -7.09 22.16
CA LYS A 134 -15.91 -8.12 21.94
C LYS A 134 -16.50 -9.39 21.33
N GLU A 135 -17.64 -9.85 21.83
CA GLU A 135 -18.33 -11.02 21.28
C GLU A 135 -18.81 -10.79 19.85
N GLN A 136 -19.38 -9.62 19.56
CA GLN A 136 -19.76 -9.24 18.19
C GLN A 136 -18.56 -9.21 17.24
N LEU A 137 -17.43 -8.66 17.68
CA LEU A 137 -16.20 -8.61 16.88
C LEU A 137 -15.64 -10.01 16.61
N VAL A 138 -15.73 -10.93 17.58
CA VAL A 138 -15.30 -12.33 17.38
C VAL A 138 -16.15 -13.01 16.30
N VAL A 139 -17.48 -12.84 16.34
CA VAL A 139 -18.39 -13.39 15.31
C VAL A 139 -18.08 -12.79 13.94
N ILE A 140 -17.88 -11.47 13.85
CA ILE A 140 -17.53 -10.80 12.60
C ILE A 140 -16.19 -11.32 12.06
N LEU A 141 -15.18 -11.53 12.93
CA LEU A 141 -13.88 -12.06 12.52
C LEU A 141 -14.00 -13.49 11.97
N GLU A 142 -14.81 -14.34 12.58
CA GLU A 142 -15.05 -15.70 12.08
C GLU A 142 -15.74 -15.68 10.71
N ASP A 143 -16.74 -14.84 10.52
CA ASP A 143 -17.42 -14.70 9.23
C ASP A 143 -16.51 -14.15 8.14
N LYS A 144 -15.69 -13.13 8.47
CA LYS A 144 -14.69 -12.60 7.52
C LYS A 144 -13.62 -13.63 7.17
N LYS A 145 -13.21 -14.48 8.11
CA LYS A 145 -12.29 -15.61 7.83
C LYS A 145 -12.91 -16.64 6.89
N LYS A 146 -14.19 -16.98 7.06
CA LYS A 146 -14.90 -17.88 6.14
C LYS A 146 -14.97 -17.29 4.72
N ILE A 147 -15.36 -16.02 4.60
CA ILE A 147 -15.41 -15.32 3.31
C ILE A 147 -14.03 -15.29 2.63
N LEU A 148 -12.96 -15.00 3.39
CA LEU A 148 -11.59 -15.02 2.85
C LEU A 148 -11.20 -16.39 2.31
N ASN A 149 -11.53 -17.47 3.02
CA ASN A 149 -11.25 -18.81 2.55
C ASN A 149 -12.04 -19.16 1.28
N GLU A 150 -13.30 -18.75 1.19
CA GLU A 150 -14.10 -18.93 -0.03
C GLU A 150 -13.53 -18.16 -1.22
N ILE A 151 -13.11 -16.91 -1.02
CA ILE A 151 -12.47 -16.09 -2.06
C ILE A 151 -11.17 -16.73 -2.51
N LYS A 152 -10.32 -17.16 -1.57
CA LYS A 152 -9.04 -17.81 -1.87
C LYS A 152 -9.22 -19.10 -2.68
N ASN A 153 -10.23 -19.89 -2.33
CA ASN A 153 -10.56 -21.12 -3.05
C ASN A 153 -11.08 -20.83 -4.47
N LYS A 154 -11.99 -19.84 -4.63
CA LYS A 154 -12.49 -19.40 -5.94
C LYS A 154 -11.37 -18.84 -6.82
N GLN A 155 -10.48 -18.04 -6.25
CA GLN A 155 -9.36 -17.42 -6.97
C GLN A 155 -8.34 -18.47 -7.41
N SER A 156 -8.05 -19.45 -6.56
CA SER A 156 -7.17 -20.58 -6.92
C SER A 156 -7.77 -21.40 -8.08
N GLN A 157 -9.07 -21.72 -8.03
CA GLN A 157 -9.74 -22.44 -9.12
C GLN A 157 -9.77 -21.64 -10.43
N GLN A 158 -10.01 -20.32 -10.36
CA GLN A 158 -9.97 -19.46 -11.53
C GLN A 158 -8.58 -19.37 -12.17
N LEU A 159 -7.53 -19.26 -11.35
CA LEU A 159 -6.14 -19.24 -11.83
C LEU A 159 -5.79 -20.55 -12.54
N THR A 160 -6.11 -21.71 -11.95
CA THR A 160 -5.84 -23.01 -12.58
C THR A 160 -6.58 -23.18 -13.90
N ASN A 161 -7.84 -22.77 -13.97
CA ASN A 161 -8.63 -22.84 -15.22
C ASN A 161 -8.09 -21.90 -16.30
N ARG A 162 -7.64 -20.69 -15.92
CA ARG A 162 -7.03 -19.73 -16.84
C ARG A 162 -5.69 -20.23 -17.38
N THR A 163 -4.83 -20.78 -16.52
CA THR A 163 -3.56 -21.38 -16.94
C THR A 163 -3.79 -22.56 -17.89
N LEU A 164 -4.74 -23.44 -17.58
CA LEU A 164 -5.06 -24.59 -18.43
C LEU A 164 -5.62 -24.17 -19.79
N GLN A 165 -6.45 -23.12 -19.85
CA GLN A 165 -6.94 -22.56 -21.11
C GLN A 165 -5.80 -21.94 -21.94
N GLN A 166 -4.89 -21.20 -21.30
CA GLN A 166 -3.72 -20.62 -21.96
C GLN A 166 -2.78 -21.69 -22.53
N GLU A 167 -2.52 -22.77 -21.78
CA GLU A 167 -1.70 -23.89 -22.27
C GLU A 167 -2.33 -24.61 -23.46
N LYS A 168 -3.65 -24.83 -23.43
CA LYS A 168 -4.38 -25.42 -24.57
C LYS A 168 -4.30 -24.54 -25.82
N GLN A 169 -4.46 -23.23 -25.65
CA GLN A 169 -4.37 -22.29 -26.75
C GLN A 169 -2.96 -22.25 -27.34
N LYS A 170 -1.94 -22.20 -26.48
CA LYS A 170 -0.54 -22.26 -26.92
C LYS A 170 -0.23 -23.55 -27.69
N HIS A 171 -0.73 -24.70 -27.23
CA HIS A 171 -0.54 -25.96 -27.94
C HIS A 171 -1.20 -25.96 -29.33
N LEU A 172 -2.37 -25.32 -29.49
CA LEU A 172 -3.03 -25.17 -30.79
C LEU A 172 -2.22 -24.25 -31.72
N GLU A 173 -1.72 -23.13 -31.20
CA GLU A 173 -0.86 -22.20 -31.95
C GLU A 173 0.45 -22.87 -32.41
N ASP A 174 1.10 -23.65 -31.54
CA ASP A 174 2.30 -24.43 -31.88
C ASP A 174 2.00 -25.47 -32.97
N GLU A 175 0.84 -26.13 -32.93
CA GLU A 175 0.43 -27.11 -33.95
C GLU A 175 0.13 -26.44 -35.30
N ILE A 176 -0.51 -25.26 -35.29
CA ILE A 176 -0.74 -24.45 -36.50
C ILE A 176 0.58 -24.07 -37.13
N LEU A 177 1.52 -23.52 -36.34
CA LEU A 177 2.83 -23.10 -36.83
C LEU A 177 3.60 -24.26 -37.46
N ASN A 178 3.51 -25.46 -36.88
CA ASN A 178 4.12 -26.65 -37.45
C ASN A 178 3.49 -27.02 -38.80
N VAL A 179 2.16 -26.98 -38.93
CA VAL A 179 1.48 -27.25 -40.21
C VAL A 179 1.79 -26.19 -41.27
N GLU A 180 1.89 -24.92 -40.90
CA GLU A 180 2.33 -23.83 -41.80
C GLU A 180 3.76 -24.04 -42.28
N SER A 181 4.65 -24.46 -41.38
CA SER A 181 6.04 -24.79 -41.73
C SER A 181 6.12 -25.98 -42.69
N GLU A 182 5.30 -27.00 -42.47
CA GLU A 182 5.19 -28.15 -43.40
C GLU A 182 4.62 -27.74 -44.77
N LEU A 183 3.63 -26.84 -44.80
CA LEU A 183 3.09 -26.30 -46.06
C LEU A 183 4.17 -25.57 -46.85
N PHE A 184 4.91 -24.69 -46.19
CA PHE A 184 6.01 -23.94 -46.81
C PHE A 184 7.09 -24.88 -47.37
N ALA A 185 7.49 -25.90 -46.61
CA ALA A 185 8.48 -26.87 -47.05
C ALA A 185 8.03 -27.65 -48.31
N ILE A 186 6.74 -27.98 -48.41
CA ILE A 186 6.18 -28.71 -49.56
C ILE A 186 6.05 -27.80 -50.79
N GLU A 187 5.71 -26.53 -50.61
CA GLU A 187 5.75 -25.53 -51.69
C GLU A 187 7.17 -25.40 -52.23
N GLN A 188 8.16 -25.27 -51.35
CA GLN A 188 9.58 -25.19 -51.75
C GLN A 188 10.05 -26.46 -52.48
N GLN A 189 9.74 -27.65 -51.97
CA GLN A 189 10.06 -28.91 -52.65
C GLN A 189 9.43 -29.02 -54.04
N PHE A 190 8.24 -28.43 -54.23
CA PHE A 190 7.59 -28.40 -55.54
C PHE A 190 8.25 -27.42 -56.49
N GLU A 191 8.64 -26.23 -56.00
CA GLU A 191 9.39 -25.23 -56.77
C GLU A 191 10.77 -25.74 -57.21
N ASP A 192 11.43 -26.50 -56.34
CA ASP A 192 12.73 -27.14 -56.59
C ASP A 192 12.60 -28.40 -57.48
N TYR A 193 11.38 -28.77 -57.90
CA TYR A 193 11.06 -29.98 -58.67
C TYR A 193 11.41 -31.31 -57.98
N ASP A 194 11.56 -31.31 -56.65
CA ASP A 194 11.85 -32.51 -55.85
C ASP A 194 10.63 -33.46 -55.77
N ILE A 195 9.42 -32.94 -55.94
CA ILE A 195 8.17 -33.70 -55.88
C ILE A 195 7.29 -33.50 -57.12
N SER A 196 6.52 -34.53 -57.47
CA SER A 196 5.58 -34.47 -58.59
C SER A 196 4.36 -33.60 -58.29
N SER A 197 3.74 -33.02 -59.31
CA SER A 197 2.51 -32.21 -59.18
C SER A 197 1.37 -32.95 -58.48
N LEU A 198 1.21 -34.25 -58.73
CA LEU A 198 0.19 -35.08 -58.07
C LEU A 198 0.49 -35.26 -56.57
N GLU A 199 1.76 -35.46 -56.23
CA GLU A 199 2.19 -35.63 -54.84
C GLU A 199 2.07 -34.32 -54.05
N PHE A 200 2.47 -33.20 -54.66
CA PHE A 200 2.24 -31.86 -54.13
C PHE A 200 0.76 -31.62 -53.84
N ALA A 201 -0.12 -31.79 -54.82
CA ALA A 201 -1.55 -31.54 -54.66
C ALA A 201 -2.17 -32.36 -53.52
N LYS A 202 -1.78 -33.64 -53.40
CA LYS A 202 -2.28 -34.52 -52.35
C LYS A 202 -1.80 -34.08 -50.96
N ARG A 203 -0.51 -33.80 -50.79
CA ARG A 203 0.05 -33.40 -49.50
C ARG A 203 -0.42 -32.01 -49.09
N PHE A 204 -0.41 -31.05 -50.02
CA PHE A 204 -0.88 -29.69 -49.82
C PHE A 204 -2.34 -29.64 -49.38
N TYR A 205 -3.22 -30.38 -50.06
CA TYR A 205 -4.64 -30.44 -49.69
C TYR A 205 -4.85 -31.04 -48.29
N ASN A 206 -4.11 -32.08 -47.93
CA ASN A 206 -4.21 -32.69 -46.60
C ASN A 206 -3.78 -31.72 -45.49
N LEU A 207 -2.68 -31.00 -45.70
CA LEU A 207 -2.17 -30.02 -44.73
C LEU A 207 -3.09 -28.80 -44.64
N LYS A 208 -3.60 -28.27 -45.76
CA LYS A 208 -4.60 -27.20 -45.76
C LYS A 208 -5.89 -27.60 -45.04
N LYS A 209 -6.35 -28.84 -45.23
CA LYS A 209 -7.51 -29.37 -44.50
C LYS A 209 -7.23 -29.46 -43.00
N ARG A 210 -6.02 -29.91 -42.60
CA ARG A 210 -5.61 -29.99 -41.21
C ARG A 210 -5.53 -28.60 -40.57
N LEU A 211 -4.94 -27.63 -41.27
CA LEU A 211 -4.85 -26.24 -40.84
C LEU A 211 -6.24 -25.66 -40.55
N TYR A 212 -7.18 -25.81 -41.50
CA TYR A 212 -8.57 -25.37 -41.32
C TYR A 212 -9.25 -26.00 -40.09
N LEU A 213 -9.02 -27.29 -39.83
CA LEU A 213 -9.56 -27.98 -38.66
C LEU A 213 -8.92 -27.54 -37.33
N LEU A 214 -7.73 -26.95 -37.36
CA LEU A 214 -7.06 -26.39 -36.19
C LEU A 214 -7.49 -24.95 -35.93
N GLU A 215 -7.57 -24.12 -36.98
CA GLU A 215 -8.07 -22.74 -36.90
C GLU A 215 -9.51 -22.65 -36.39
N THR A 216 -10.36 -23.62 -36.76
CA THR A 216 -11.75 -23.71 -36.26
C THR A 216 -11.88 -24.11 -34.79
N LYS A 217 -10.78 -24.52 -34.14
CA LYS A 217 -10.76 -24.92 -32.71
C LYS A 217 -10.28 -23.82 -31.76
N ILE A 218 -9.77 -22.71 -32.32
CA ILE A 218 -9.40 -21.50 -31.57
C ILE A 218 -10.64 -20.61 -31.43
#